data_AF-A0A3M8GCM2-F1
#
_entry.id   AF-A0A3M8GCM2-F1
#
_cell.length_a   1.000
_cell.length_b   1.000
_cell.length_c   1.000
_cell.angle_alpha   90.00
_cell.angle_beta   90.00
_cell.angle_gamma   90.00
#
_symmetry.space_group_name_H-M   'P 1'
#
loop_
_entity.id
_entity.type
_entity.pdbx_description
1 polymer ?
#
loop_
_entity_poly.entity_id
_entity_poly.type
_entity_poly.pdbx_seq_one_letter_code
_entity_poly.pdbx_strand_id
1 'polypeptide(L)'
;MIKFFRHIRKSLLEKNQMGKYFKYAIGEILLVVIGILIALQINNWKDAKENKKIEFNYLKGIVSNLNDDIDELEELLANDSLTINAYTHILRPFQGNEINLYSRAFLTSLGYVQLTPKFDGNSIVFEDMKSSGKINFIQSDALRFALFEYYNLSQKNNEVHKKNNVLINNLIAKAFTNNLDINSLVEGFLFRDNWSAQLDPLDLSFFLKDKQNVEVKAFANRVSTMKGLRKMNHNSSFNTNQRARKLKALIENYLDGKEIDFTTKVSPKILLAIQNDDAEKLTKLISKEDLHTCFEIQANYPINLLALSIESNALQCAKLLIDKDTDLEQACYDKTALMYAVKYGHLDLVKYLLKKGADINKISVEGNTAMYYAKRYDHPEIEQFLINYKTAND
;
A
#
# COMPACT_ATOMS: atom_id res chain seq x y z
N MET A 1 -55.32 -8.56 2.71
CA MET A 1 -55.40 -8.06 4.10
C MET A 1 -55.88 -6.60 4.18
N ILE A 2 -55.23 -5.64 3.51
CA ILE A 2 -55.66 -4.21 3.48
C ILE A 2 -57.12 -4.07 3.00
N LYS A 3 -57.50 -4.75 1.90
CA LYS A 3 -58.90 -4.76 1.40
C LYS A 3 -59.92 -5.26 2.44
N PHE A 4 -59.53 -6.16 3.34
CA PHE A 4 -60.38 -6.73 4.39
C PHE A 4 -60.62 -5.73 5.54
N PHE A 5 -59.56 -5.10 6.05
CA PHE A 5 -59.68 -4.03 7.06
C PHE A 5 -60.43 -2.81 6.54
N ARG A 6 -60.24 -2.45 5.26
CA ARG A 6 -61.00 -1.39 4.58
C ARG A 6 -62.49 -1.70 4.52
N HIS A 7 -62.86 -2.95 4.25
CA HIS A 7 -64.25 -3.40 4.20
C HIS A 7 -64.90 -3.38 5.60
N ILE A 8 -64.21 -3.86 6.63
CA ILE A 8 -64.65 -3.81 8.03
C ILE A 8 -64.87 -2.36 8.48
N ARG A 9 -63.91 -1.47 8.21
CA ARG A 9 -64.01 -0.05 8.53
C ARG A 9 -65.20 0.63 7.86
N LYS A 10 -65.49 0.30 6.60
CA LYS A 10 -66.65 0.84 5.87
C LYS A 10 -67.96 0.41 6.52
N SER A 11 -68.07 -0.88 6.91
CA SER A 11 -69.24 -1.39 7.64
C SER A 11 -69.39 -0.79 9.06
N LEU A 12 -68.27 -0.50 9.75
CA LEU A 12 -68.29 0.14 11.07
C LEU A 12 -68.71 1.62 11.02
N LEU A 13 -68.36 2.32 9.94
CA LEU A 13 -68.84 3.68 9.64
C LEU A 13 -70.35 3.68 9.40
N GLU A 14 -70.86 2.75 8.58
CA GLU A 14 -72.30 2.60 8.30
C GLU A 14 -73.12 2.30 9.57
N LYS A 15 -72.49 1.69 10.59
CA LYS A 15 -73.10 1.37 11.90
C LYS A 15 -72.82 2.40 13.00
N ASN A 16 -72.22 3.56 12.69
CA ASN A 16 -71.86 4.61 13.64
C ASN A 16 -70.92 4.17 14.80
N GLN A 17 -70.13 3.11 14.63
CA GLN A 17 -69.26 2.54 15.68
C GLN A 17 -67.84 3.13 15.65
N MET A 18 -67.71 4.43 15.94
CA MET A 18 -66.46 5.19 15.77
C MET A 18 -65.28 4.68 16.63
N GLY A 19 -65.52 4.26 17.88
CA GLY A 19 -64.43 3.73 18.73
C GLY A 19 -63.81 2.44 18.20
N LYS A 20 -64.62 1.55 17.60
CA LYS A 20 -64.11 0.35 16.92
C LYS A 20 -63.44 0.71 15.61
N TYR A 21 -64.01 1.64 14.84
CA TYR A 21 -63.40 2.14 13.61
C TYR A 21 -61.95 2.61 13.84
N PHE A 22 -61.71 3.45 14.84
CA PHE A 22 -60.35 3.93 15.15
C PHE A 22 -59.39 2.81 15.56
N LYS A 23 -59.83 1.85 16.37
CA LYS A 23 -59.02 0.67 16.73
C LYS A 23 -58.58 -0.13 15.49
N TYR A 24 -59.50 -0.38 14.56
CA TYR A 24 -59.19 -1.10 13.32
C TYR A 24 -58.35 -0.27 12.35
N ALA A 25 -58.53 1.05 12.30
CA ALA A 25 -57.69 1.94 11.49
C ALA A 25 -56.25 2.00 12.02
N ILE A 26 -56.06 2.10 13.34
CA ILE A 26 -54.74 2.05 13.99
C ILE A 26 -54.08 0.68 13.74
N GLY A 27 -54.84 -0.42 13.89
CA GLY A 27 -54.35 -1.76 13.61
C GLY A 27 -53.90 -1.96 12.16
N GLU A 28 -54.63 -1.40 11.18
CA GLU A 28 -54.27 -1.42 9.76
C GLU A 28 -52.97 -0.63 9.51
N ILE A 29 -52.84 0.57 10.09
CA ILE A 29 -51.62 1.39 9.98
C ILE A 29 -50.41 0.65 10.56
N LEU A 30 -50.54 0.09 11.77
CA LEU A 30 -49.45 -0.66 12.41
C LEU A 30 -49.02 -1.87 11.58
N LEU A 31 -49.96 -2.63 11.03
CA LEU A 31 -49.67 -3.77 10.15
C LEU A 31 -48.93 -3.34 8.86
N VAL A 32 -49.33 -2.24 8.23
CA VAL A 32 -48.66 -1.71 7.05
C VAL A 32 -47.25 -1.23 7.38
N VAL A 33 -47.09 -0.49 8.48
CA VAL A 33 -45.77 0.00 8.94
C VAL A 33 -44.83 -1.16 9.26
N ILE A 34 -45.29 -2.17 10.02
CA ILE A 34 -44.51 -3.37 10.31
C ILE A 34 -44.13 -4.10 9.02
N GLY A 35 -45.08 -4.25 8.09
CA GLY A 35 -44.82 -4.87 6.78
C GLY A 35 -43.75 -4.14 5.96
N ILE A 36 -43.78 -2.80 5.95
CA ILE A 36 -42.76 -1.97 5.28
C ILE A 36 -41.40 -2.13 5.97
N LEU A 37 -41.34 -2.08 7.31
CA LEU A 37 -40.09 -2.24 8.05
C LEU A 37 -39.45 -3.63 7.82
N ILE A 38 -40.26 -4.69 7.83
CA ILE A 38 -39.79 -6.05 7.50
C ILE A 38 -39.26 -6.11 6.07
N ALA A 39 -39.97 -5.53 5.10
CA ALA A 39 -39.53 -5.51 3.71
C ALA A 39 -38.20 -4.75 3.53
N LEU A 40 -38.03 -3.60 4.21
CA LEU A 40 -36.78 -2.83 4.22
C LEU A 40 -35.63 -3.64 4.84
N GLN A 41 -35.89 -4.34 5.95
CA GLN A 41 -34.88 -5.16 6.62
C GLN A 41 -34.45 -6.37 5.78
N ILE A 42 -35.39 -7.02 5.10
CA ILE A 42 -35.11 -8.11 4.15
C ILE A 42 -34.27 -7.59 2.98
N ASN A 43 -34.60 -6.40 2.45
CA ASN A 43 -33.84 -5.81 1.35
C ASN A 43 -32.41 -5.47 1.78
N ASN A 44 -32.24 -4.83 2.94
CA ASN A 44 -30.92 -4.55 3.52
C ASN A 44 -30.08 -5.82 3.73
N TRP A 45 -30.69 -6.92 4.17
CA TRP A 45 -29.98 -8.20 4.33
C TRP A 45 -29.55 -8.81 3.00
N LYS A 46 -30.40 -8.69 1.97
CA LYS A 46 -30.07 -9.14 0.62
C LYS A 46 -28.90 -8.33 0.06
N ASP A 47 -28.94 -7.02 0.19
CA ASP A 47 -27.87 -6.11 -0.27
C ASP A 47 -26.57 -6.38 0.49
N ALA A 48 -26.63 -6.57 1.82
CA ALA A 48 -25.46 -6.92 2.63
C ALA A 48 -24.83 -8.26 2.21
N LYS A 49 -25.65 -9.27 1.88
CA LYS A 49 -25.16 -10.57 1.40
C LYS A 49 -24.52 -10.44 0.02
N GLU A 50 -25.09 -9.63 -0.86
CA GLU A 50 -24.54 -9.36 -2.19
C GLU A 50 -23.21 -8.61 -2.10
N ASN A 51 -23.14 -7.57 -1.27
CA ASN A 51 -21.91 -6.81 -1.03
C ASN A 51 -20.77 -7.70 -0.48
N LYS A 52 -21.07 -8.59 0.48
CA LYS A 52 -20.09 -9.57 0.98
C LYS A 52 -19.59 -10.52 -0.10
N LYS A 53 -20.47 -10.95 -1.02
CA LYS A 53 -20.08 -11.80 -2.14
C LYS A 53 -19.15 -11.06 -3.11
N ILE A 54 -19.46 -9.79 -3.38
CA ILE A 54 -18.65 -8.94 -4.25
C ILE A 54 -17.27 -8.71 -3.61
N GLU A 55 -17.23 -8.30 -2.35
CA GLU A 55 -16.02 -8.14 -1.53
C GLU A 55 -15.14 -9.39 -1.59
N PHE A 56 -15.72 -10.56 -1.32
CA PHE A 56 -15.02 -11.84 -1.35
C PHE A 56 -14.37 -12.11 -2.72
N ASN A 57 -15.08 -11.85 -3.82
CA ASN A 57 -14.56 -12.05 -5.17
C ASN A 57 -13.41 -11.09 -5.49
N TYR A 58 -13.52 -9.83 -5.12
CA TYR A 58 -12.43 -8.86 -5.28
C TYR A 58 -11.19 -9.27 -4.50
N LEU A 59 -11.36 -9.59 -3.22
CA LEU A 59 -10.25 -10.00 -2.37
C LEU A 59 -9.56 -11.28 -2.88
N LYS A 60 -10.32 -12.25 -3.42
CA LYS A 60 -9.73 -13.40 -4.12
C LYS A 60 -8.96 -13.01 -5.37
N GLY A 61 -9.49 -12.09 -6.18
CA GLY A 61 -8.77 -11.56 -7.34
C GLY A 61 -7.48 -10.86 -6.94
N ILE A 62 -7.49 -10.08 -5.85
CA ILE A 62 -6.30 -9.44 -5.29
C ILE A 62 -5.28 -10.48 -4.82
N VAL A 63 -5.70 -11.55 -4.13
CA VAL A 63 -4.80 -12.66 -3.77
C VAL A 63 -4.15 -13.28 -5.01
N SER A 64 -4.88 -13.44 -6.11
CA SER A 64 -4.30 -13.91 -7.38
C SER A 64 -3.24 -12.94 -7.91
N ASN A 65 -3.55 -11.63 -7.95
CA ASN A 65 -2.61 -10.60 -8.40
C ASN A 65 -1.34 -10.59 -7.51
N LEU A 66 -1.50 -10.76 -6.20
CA LEU A 66 -0.39 -10.84 -5.27
C LEU A 66 0.49 -12.08 -5.48
N ASN A 67 -0.09 -13.21 -5.89
CA ASN A 67 0.72 -14.38 -6.25
C ASN A 67 1.60 -14.07 -7.48
N ASP A 68 1.00 -13.50 -8.53
CA ASP A 68 1.74 -13.12 -9.73
C ASP A 68 2.87 -12.13 -9.39
N ASP A 69 2.57 -11.12 -8.56
CA ASP A 69 3.56 -10.15 -8.09
C ASP A 69 4.69 -10.79 -7.28
N ILE A 70 4.36 -11.75 -6.41
CA ILE A 70 5.35 -12.47 -5.60
C ILE A 70 6.28 -13.26 -6.51
N ASP A 71 5.74 -14.00 -7.48
CA ASP A 71 6.51 -14.82 -8.41
C ASP A 71 7.42 -13.92 -9.27
N GLU A 72 6.90 -12.82 -9.80
CA GLU A 72 7.68 -11.83 -10.57
C GLU A 72 8.82 -11.23 -9.72
N LEU A 73 8.54 -10.87 -8.46
CA LEU A 73 9.54 -10.31 -7.55
C LEU A 73 10.61 -11.33 -7.17
N GLU A 74 10.27 -12.61 -7.02
CA GLU A 74 11.25 -13.66 -6.73
C GLU A 74 12.19 -13.91 -7.90
N GLU A 75 11.65 -13.97 -9.11
CA GLU A 75 12.46 -14.06 -10.33
C GLU A 75 13.38 -12.83 -10.46
N LEU A 76 12.84 -11.64 -10.22
CA LEU A 76 13.61 -10.40 -10.24
C LEU A 76 14.74 -10.41 -9.19
N LEU A 77 14.48 -10.85 -7.97
CA LEU A 77 15.48 -10.93 -6.91
C LEU A 77 16.60 -11.91 -7.23
N ALA A 78 16.27 -13.05 -7.84
CA ALA A 78 17.24 -14.03 -8.31
C ALA A 78 18.11 -13.43 -9.43
N ASN A 79 17.49 -12.80 -10.43
CA ASN A 79 18.17 -12.16 -11.55
C ASN A 79 19.07 -11.00 -11.09
N ASP A 80 18.60 -10.16 -10.17
CA ASP A 80 19.39 -9.08 -9.58
C ASP A 80 20.62 -9.64 -8.85
N SER A 81 20.47 -10.73 -8.09
CA SER A 81 21.58 -11.38 -7.39
C SER A 81 22.65 -11.92 -8.34
N LEU A 82 22.22 -12.61 -9.41
CA LEU A 82 23.10 -13.08 -10.48
C LEU A 82 23.84 -11.92 -11.15
N THR A 83 23.12 -10.84 -11.46
CA THR A 83 23.68 -9.65 -12.11
C THR A 83 24.69 -8.92 -11.23
N ILE A 84 24.41 -8.78 -9.92
CA ILE A 84 25.34 -8.17 -8.94
C ILE A 84 26.63 -9.00 -8.81
N ASN A 85 26.50 -10.33 -8.80
CA ASN A 85 27.65 -11.24 -8.78
C ASN A 85 28.45 -11.14 -10.09
N ALA A 86 27.77 -11.06 -11.22
CA ALA A 86 28.39 -10.87 -12.53
C ALA A 86 29.17 -9.56 -12.61
N TYR A 87 28.62 -8.43 -12.15
CA TYR A 87 29.35 -7.16 -12.05
C TYR A 87 30.62 -7.29 -11.19
N THR A 88 30.56 -8.05 -10.10
CA THR A 88 31.73 -8.31 -9.27
C THR A 88 32.77 -9.12 -10.03
N HIS A 89 32.33 -10.16 -10.73
CA HIS A 89 33.21 -11.08 -11.43
C HIS A 89 33.96 -10.40 -12.58
N ILE A 90 33.30 -9.56 -13.38
CA ILE A 90 33.93 -8.84 -14.51
C ILE A 90 34.91 -7.74 -14.07
N LEU A 91 34.86 -7.31 -12.81
CA LEU A 91 35.82 -6.35 -12.25
C LEU A 91 37.10 -7.01 -11.72
N ARG A 92 37.05 -8.31 -11.40
CA ARG A 92 38.18 -9.01 -10.79
C ARG A 92 39.48 -9.05 -11.64
N PRO A 93 39.45 -9.11 -12.98
CA PRO A 93 40.70 -9.06 -13.77
C PRO A 93 41.57 -7.85 -13.45
N PHE A 94 40.95 -6.71 -13.14
CA PHE A 94 41.66 -5.46 -12.80
C PHE A 94 42.18 -5.41 -11.35
N GLN A 95 41.88 -6.42 -10.53
CA GLN A 95 42.30 -6.52 -9.13
C GLN A 95 43.60 -7.33 -8.96
N GLY A 96 44.18 -7.86 -10.05
CA GLY A 96 45.41 -8.65 -10.00
C GLY A 96 45.20 -10.14 -9.69
N ASN A 97 43.96 -10.63 -9.79
CA ASN A 97 43.66 -12.05 -9.67
C ASN A 97 43.85 -12.75 -11.02
N GLU A 98 44.52 -13.92 -11.03
CA GLU A 98 44.57 -14.77 -12.22
C GLU A 98 43.16 -15.31 -12.53
N ILE A 99 42.59 -14.85 -13.64
CA ILE A 99 41.26 -15.26 -14.10
C ILE A 99 41.37 -15.75 -15.53
N ASN A 100 40.81 -16.94 -15.77
CA ASN A 100 40.60 -17.43 -17.12
C ASN A 100 39.42 -16.66 -17.76
N LEU A 101 39.75 -15.67 -18.58
CA LEU A 101 38.79 -14.81 -19.31
C LEU A 101 37.89 -15.60 -20.27
N TYR A 102 38.36 -16.74 -20.78
CA TYR A 102 37.59 -17.60 -21.69
C TYR A 102 36.82 -18.71 -20.96
N SER A 103 36.83 -18.70 -19.62
CA SER A 103 36.03 -19.63 -18.84
C SER A 103 34.53 -19.40 -19.05
N ARG A 104 33.74 -20.47 -19.00
CA ARG A 104 32.28 -20.40 -19.08
C ARG A 104 31.71 -19.40 -18.07
N ALA A 105 32.23 -19.40 -16.85
CA ALA A 105 31.77 -18.49 -15.79
C ALA A 105 31.98 -17.00 -16.13
N PHE A 106 33.12 -16.65 -16.71
CA PHE A 106 33.41 -15.26 -17.08
C PHE A 106 32.54 -14.80 -18.25
N LEU A 107 32.44 -15.62 -19.30
CA LEU A 107 31.61 -15.34 -20.47
C LEU A 107 30.12 -15.24 -20.11
N THR A 108 29.62 -16.13 -19.26
CA THR A 108 28.25 -16.04 -18.73
C THR A 108 28.05 -14.76 -17.91
N SER A 109 29.06 -14.29 -17.17
CA SER A 109 28.97 -13.02 -16.45
C SER A 109 28.87 -11.82 -17.40
N LEU A 110 29.59 -11.84 -18.52
CA LEU A 110 29.45 -10.82 -19.57
C LEU A 110 28.05 -10.79 -20.19
N GLY A 111 27.37 -11.93 -20.26
CA GLY A 111 25.96 -12.01 -20.66
C GLY A 111 25.01 -11.44 -19.61
N TYR A 112 25.13 -11.88 -18.35
CA TYR A 112 24.23 -11.44 -17.27
C TYR A 112 24.23 -9.93 -17.05
N VAL A 113 25.38 -9.26 -17.18
CA VAL A 113 25.48 -7.80 -17.00
C VAL A 113 24.75 -6.99 -18.07
N GLN A 114 24.35 -7.62 -19.18
CA GLN A 114 23.52 -7.01 -20.23
C GLN A 114 22.02 -7.08 -19.91
N LEU A 115 21.60 -7.90 -18.93
CA LEU A 115 20.19 -8.06 -18.59
C LEU A 115 19.69 -6.90 -17.74
N THR A 116 18.50 -6.41 -18.07
CA THR A 116 17.75 -5.45 -17.25
C THR A 116 16.38 -6.02 -16.91
N PRO A 117 16.29 -6.91 -15.90
CA PRO A 117 15.01 -7.42 -15.46
C PRO A 117 14.15 -6.26 -14.92
N LYS A 118 12.84 -6.41 -15.04
CA LYS A 118 11.83 -5.41 -14.67
C LYS A 118 10.76 -6.04 -13.79
N PHE A 119 10.10 -5.19 -13.02
CA PHE A 119 8.89 -5.51 -12.27
C PHE A 119 7.75 -4.63 -12.80
N ASP A 120 6.73 -5.25 -13.36
CA ASP A 120 5.54 -4.58 -13.86
C ASP A 120 4.49 -4.44 -12.74
N GLY A 121 4.27 -5.49 -11.95
CA GLY A 121 3.27 -5.52 -10.88
C GLY A 121 1.83 -5.50 -11.40
N ASN A 122 0.92 -6.14 -10.66
CA ASN A 122 -0.46 -6.37 -11.07
C ASN A 122 -1.44 -5.67 -10.11
N SER A 123 -1.95 -4.52 -10.54
CA SER A 123 -2.91 -3.70 -9.78
C SER A 123 -4.33 -3.71 -10.36
N ILE A 124 -4.62 -4.54 -11.36
CA ILE A 124 -5.85 -4.48 -12.15
C ILE A 124 -7.09 -4.64 -11.25
N VAL A 125 -7.11 -5.68 -10.41
CA VAL A 125 -8.28 -5.96 -9.56
C VAL A 125 -8.44 -4.88 -8.48
N PHE A 126 -7.34 -4.40 -7.94
CA PHE A 126 -7.35 -3.35 -6.92
C PHE A 126 -7.86 -2.02 -7.48
N GLU A 127 -7.39 -1.59 -8.65
CA GLU A 127 -7.83 -0.35 -9.27
C GLU A 127 -9.30 -0.42 -9.70
N ASP A 128 -9.80 -1.57 -10.16
CA ASP A 128 -11.23 -1.77 -10.41
C ASP A 128 -12.05 -1.70 -9.09
N MET A 129 -11.58 -2.34 -8.02
CA MET A 129 -12.24 -2.30 -6.71
C MET A 129 -12.30 -0.88 -6.14
N LYS A 130 -11.22 -0.12 -6.30
CA LYS A 130 -11.07 1.27 -5.84
C LYS A 130 -11.94 2.21 -6.65
N SER A 131 -11.81 2.21 -7.98
CA SER A 131 -12.53 3.12 -8.88
C SER A 131 -14.04 2.89 -8.87
N SER A 132 -14.50 1.65 -8.68
CA SER A 132 -15.92 1.33 -8.54
C SER A 132 -16.50 1.64 -7.16
N GLY A 133 -15.69 2.08 -6.19
CA GLY A 133 -16.11 2.35 -4.81
C GLY A 133 -16.41 1.09 -3.98
N LYS A 134 -16.25 -0.10 -4.55
CA LYS A 134 -16.50 -1.40 -3.89
C LYS A 134 -15.46 -1.73 -2.83
N ILE A 135 -14.34 -1.00 -2.80
CA ILE A 135 -13.38 -1.03 -1.69
C ILE A 135 -14.05 -0.74 -0.34
N ASN A 136 -15.14 0.04 -0.32
CA ASN A 136 -15.91 0.33 0.88
C ASN A 136 -16.68 -0.88 1.44
N PHE A 137 -16.82 -1.97 0.67
CA PHE A 137 -17.45 -3.20 1.15
C PHE A 137 -16.59 -3.91 2.19
N ILE A 138 -15.26 -3.75 2.12
CA ILE A 138 -14.33 -4.28 3.12
C ILE A 138 -14.58 -3.60 4.46
N GLN A 139 -15.11 -4.31 5.45
CA GLN A 139 -15.41 -3.69 6.76
C GLN A 139 -14.15 -3.35 7.55
N SER A 140 -13.08 -4.14 7.37
CA SER A 140 -11.81 -3.93 8.04
C SER A 140 -11.07 -2.72 7.47
N ASP A 141 -11.03 -1.63 8.23
CA ASP A 141 -10.30 -0.42 7.87
C ASP A 141 -8.81 -0.71 7.63
N ALA A 142 -8.20 -1.56 8.45
CA ALA A 142 -6.79 -1.87 8.28
C ALA A 142 -6.48 -2.92 7.21
N LEU A 143 -7.45 -3.72 6.77
CA LEU A 143 -7.31 -4.42 5.48
C LEU A 143 -7.35 -3.44 4.31
N ARG A 144 -8.26 -2.46 4.33
CA ARG A 144 -8.27 -1.39 3.31
C ARG A 144 -6.93 -0.66 3.27
N PHE A 145 -6.36 -0.31 4.43
CA PHE A 145 -5.06 0.35 4.51
C PHE A 145 -3.92 -0.50 3.97
N ALA A 146 -3.87 -1.79 4.32
CA ALA A 146 -2.83 -2.68 3.83
C ALA A 146 -2.85 -2.84 2.30
N LEU A 147 -4.05 -2.85 1.69
CA LEU A 147 -4.21 -2.82 0.24
C LEU A 147 -3.60 -1.55 -0.37
N PHE A 148 -4.00 -0.37 0.11
CA PHE A 148 -3.45 0.90 -0.39
C PHE A 148 -1.94 0.99 -0.19
N GLU A 149 -1.43 0.54 0.96
CA GLU A 149 -0.01 0.58 1.28
C GLU A 149 0.82 -0.20 0.27
N TYR A 150 0.43 -1.46 0.04
CA TYR A 150 1.11 -2.32 -0.90
C TYR A 150 1.08 -1.75 -2.33
N TYR A 151 -0.09 -1.33 -2.82
CA TYR A 151 -0.22 -0.93 -4.21
C TYR A 151 0.50 0.38 -4.52
N ASN A 152 0.49 1.35 -3.60
CA ASN A 152 1.31 2.56 -3.72
C ASN A 152 2.81 2.25 -3.64
N LEU A 153 3.23 1.36 -2.72
CA LEU A 153 4.63 0.93 -2.61
C LEU A 153 5.08 0.23 -3.89
N SER A 154 4.27 -0.68 -4.42
CA SER A 154 4.51 -1.43 -5.65
C SER A 154 4.67 -0.50 -6.84
N GLN A 155 3.77 0.48 -7.01
CA GLN A 155 3.87 1.50 -8.05
C GLN A 155 5.14 2.34 -7.93
N LYS A 156 5.45 2.84 -6.72
CA LYS A 156 6.69 3.60 -6.46
C LYS A 156 7.94 2.76 -6.77
N ASN A 157 7.94 1.49 -6.39
CA ASN A 157 9.03 0.57 -6.67
C ASN A 157 9.21 0.40 -8.19
N ASN A 158 8.14 0.17 -8.93
CA ASN A 158 8.15 0.05 -10.39
C ASN A 158 8.73 1.32 -11.05
N GLU A 159 8.29 2.51 -10.64
CA GLU A 159 8.83 3.77 -11.19
C GLU A 159 10.33 3.95 -10.94
N VAL A 160 10.80 3.64 -9.73
CA VAL A 160 12.22 3.71 -9.37
C VAL A 160 13.02 2.69 -10.19
N HIS A 161 12.51 1.48 -10.34
CA HIS A 161 13.12 0.43 -11.15
C HIS A 161 13.25 0.84 -12.61
N LYS A 162 12.18 1.39 -13.21
CA LYS A 162 12.18 1.93 -14.58
C LYS A 162 13.26 3.00 -14.75
N LYS A 163 13.31 3.98 -13.85
CA LYS A 163 14.34 5.03 -13.87
C LYS A 163 15.75 4.43 -13.81
N ASN A 164 16.00 3.57 -12.83
CA ASN A 164 17.31 2.93 -12.64
C ASN A 164 17.70 2.05 -13.84
N ASN A 165 16.77 1.32 -14.45
CA ASN A 165 17.03 0.50 -15.63
C ASN A 165 17.39 1.36 -16.86
N VAL A 166 16.80 2.55 -17.04
CA VAL A 166 17.23 3.50 -18.09
C VAL A 166 18.68 3.94 -17.86
N LEU A 167 19.04 4.28 -16.63
CA LEU A 167 20.42 4.63 -16.27
C LEU A 167 21.38 3.46 -16.51
N ILE A 168 21.01 2.25 -16.09
CA ILE A 168 21.81 1.03 -16.28
C ILE A 168 22.02 0.77 -17.78
N ASN A 169 20.98 0.81 -18.61
CA ASN A 169 21.11 0.59 -20.06
C ASN A 169 22.06 1.59 -20.73
N ASN A 170 21.99 2.87 -20.33
CA ASN A 170 22.91 3.88 -20.82
C ASN A 170 24.37 3.60 -20.38
N LEU A 171 24.56 3.09 -19.16
CA LEU A 171 25.88 2.71 -18.65
C LEU A 171 26.41 1.46 -19.34
N ILE A 172 25.55 0.47 -19.62
CA ILE A 172 25.87 -0.74 -20.38
C ILE A 172 26.40 -0.34 -21.77
N ALA A 173 25.66 0.47 -22.53
CA ALA A 173 26.08 0.94 -23.85
C ALA A 173 27.45 1.64 -23.80
N LYS A 174 27.67 2.52 -22.82
CA LYS A 174 28.95 3.24 -22.65
C LYS A 174 30.11 2.35 -22.16
N ALA A 175 29.81 1.27 -21.44
CA ALA A 175 30.81 0.39 -20.85
C ALA A 175 31.24 -0.72 -21.81
N PHE A 176 30.30 -1.28 -22.59
CA PHE A 176 30.57 -2.48 -23.38
C PHE A 176 30.74 -2.20 -24.87
N THR A 177 30.00 -1.27 -25.47
CA THR A 177 30.05 -1.05 -26.93
C THR A 177 31.45 -0.70 -27.46
N ASN A 178 32.28 -0.02 -26.67
CA ASN A 178 33.64 0.34 -27.07
C ASN A 178 34.72 -0.65 -26.62
N ASN A 179 34.37 -1.62 -25.77
CA ASN A 179 35.33 -2.49 -25.07
C ASN A 179 35.08 -3.98 -25.28
N LEU A 180 33.95 -4.34 -25.88
CA LEU A 180 33.53 -5.72 -26.08
C LEU A 180 32.66 -5.84 -27.33
N ASP A 181 33.07 -6.70 -28.26
CA ASP A 181 32.21 -7.10 -29.36
C ASP A 181 31.18 -8.12 -28.90
N ILE A 182 29.92 -7.68 -28.86
CA ILE A 182 28.78 -8.50 -28.43
C ILE A 182 28.47 -9.59 -29.47
N ASN A 183 28.71 -9.37 -30.77
CA ASN A 183 28.51 -10.41 -31.79
C ASN A 183 29.45 -11.58 -31.52
N SER A 184 30.76 -11.30 -31.42
CA SER A 184 31.76 -12.32 -31.08
C SER A 184 31.46 -13.04 -29.77
N LEU A 185 30.96 -12.33 -28.75
CA LEU A 185 30.58 -12.93 -27.48
C LEU A 185 29.41 -13.90 -27.66
N VAL A 186 28.35 -13.49 -28.34
CA VAL A 186 27.12 -14.29 -28.50
C VAL A 186 27.37 -15.47 -29.45
N GLU A 187 27.88 -15.21 -30.64
CA GLU A 187 28.07 -16.22 -31.69
C GLU A 187 29.19 -17.21 -31.36
N GLY A 188 30.27 -16.75 -30.73
CA GLY A 188 31.40 -17.60 -30.34
C GLY A 188 31.20 -18.39 -29.03
N PHE A 189 30.22 -18.00 -28.21
CA PHE A 189 29.94 -18.67 -26.93
C PHE A 189 28.63 -19.47 -26.93
N LEU A 190 27.52 -18.87 -27.40
CA LEU A 190 26.19 -19.48 -27.35
C LEU A 190 25.89 -20.35 -28.57
N PHE A 191 26.32 -19.93 -29.76
CA PHE A 191 26.02 -20.61 -31.03
C PHE A 191 27.23 -21.34 -31.64
N ARG A 192 28.09 -21.93 -30.80
CA ARG A 192 29.25 -22.69 -31.28
C ARG A 192 28.84 -23.74 -32.32
N ASP A 193 29.71 -23.94 -33.30
CA ASP A 193 29.56 -24.86 -34.44
C ASP A 193 28.61 -24.35 -35.54
N ASN A 194 27.74 -25.21 -36.09
CA ASN A 194 27.09 -25.02 -37.39
C ASN A 194 26.17 -23.79 -37.53
N TRP A 195 25.84 -23.09 -36.43
CA TRP A 195 24.94 -21.94 -36.43
C TRP A 195 25.62 -20.63 -36.05
N SER A 196 26.95 -20.61 -35.91
CA SER A 196 27.69 -19.40 -35.59
C SER A 196 27.74 -18.45 -36.78
N ALA A 197 27.24 -17.23 -36.60
CA ALA A 197 27.42 -16.11 -37.52
C ALA A 197 28.51 -15.15 -37.02
N GLN A 198 29.50 -15.68 -36.29
CA GLN A 198 30.60 -14.90 -35.74
C GLN A 198 31.38 -14.18 -36.85
N LEU A 199 31.48 -12.85 -36.75
CA LEU A 199 32.21 -12.04 -37.73
C LEU A 199 33.70 -12.02 -37.44
N ASP A 200 34.08 -11.86 -36.17
CA ASP A 200 35.46 -11.76 -35.71
C ASP A 200 35.69 -12.67 -34.48
N PRO A 201 36.94 -13.07 -34.17
CA PRO A 201 37.23 -13.79 -32.92
C PRO A 201 36.92 -12.93 -31.68
N LEU A 202 36.48 -13.56 -30.58
CA LEU A 202 36.19 -12.85 -29.32
C LEU A 202 37.48 -12.26 -28.71
N ASP A 203 37.59 -10.94 -28.80
CA ASP A 203 38.65 -10.15 -28.17
C ASP A 203 38.27 -9.76 -26.73
N LEU A 204 39.04 -10.25 -25.76
CA LEU A 204 38.96 -9.89 -24.35
C LEU A 204 40.22 -9.17 -23.85
N SER A 205 41.09 -8.72 -24.75
CA SER A 205 42.37 -8.05 -24.43
C SER A 205 42.19 -6.79 -23.59
N PHE A 206 41.03 -6.13 -23.68
CA PHE A 206 40.65 -5.03 -22.80
C PHE A 206 40.79 -5.38 -21.31
N PHE A 207 40.40 -6.59 -20.91
CA PHE A 207 40.46 -7.04 -19.51
C PHE A 207 41.88 -7.36 -19.02
N LEU A 208 42.89 -7.32 -19.92
CA LEU A 208 44.30 -7.47 -19.60
C LEU A 208 45.04 -6.12 -19.49
N LYS A 209 44.36 -4.99 -19.77
CA LYS A 209 44.95 -3.65 -19.65
C LYS A 209 45.29 -3.32 -18.19
N ASP A 210 46.34 -2.51 -18.01
CA ASP A 210 46.76 -2.03 -16.68
C ASP A 210 45.64 -1.26 -15.96
N LYS A 211 45.49 -1.48 -14.65
CA LYS A 211 44.44 -0.84 -13.83
C LYS A 211 44.53 0.68 -13.75
N GLN A 212 45.69 1.27 -14.06
CA GLN A 212 45.87 2.72 -14.13
C GLN A 212 45.39 3.32 -15.45
N ASN A 213 45.13 2.49 -16.47
CA ASN A 213 44.58 2.92 -17.76
C ASN A 213 43.26 3.68 -17.57
N VAL A 214 43.13 4.81 -18.26
CA VAL A 214 41.98 5.73 -18.14
C VAL A 214 40.67 5.05 -18.56
N GLU A 215 40.69 4.22 -19.60
CA GLU A 215 39.53 3.47 -20.09
C GLU A 215 39.10 2.40 -19.09
N VAL A 216 40.07 1.69 -18.48
CA VAL A 216 39.81 0.69 -17.43
C VAL A 216 39.16 1.34 -16.22
N LYS A 217 39.67 2.49 -15.75
CA LYS A 217 39.05 3.25 -14.65
C LYS A 217 37.63 3.70 -15.00
N ALA A 218 37.42 4.20 -16.22
CA ALA A 218 36.10 4.62 -16.67
C ALA A 218 35.12 3.44 -16.75
N PHE A 219 35.55 2.28 -17.25
CA PHE A 219 34.77 1.04 -17.26
C PHE A 219 34.43 0.59 -15.85
N ALA A 220 35.43 0.50 -14.96
CA ALA A 220 35.24 0.09 -13.58
C ALA A 220 34.23 0.97 -12.86
N ASN A 221 34.33 2.30 -13.00
CA ASN A 221 33.38 3.24 -12.42
C ASN A 221 31.94 3.03 -12.92
N ARG A 222 31.75 2.80 -14.22
CA ARG A 222 30.42 2.52 -14.80
C ARG A 222 29.86 1.22 -14.26
N VAL A 223 30.65 0.14 -14.24
CA VAL A 223 30.24 -1.17 -13.71
C VAL A 223 29.92 -1.09 -12.22
N SER A 224 30.72 -0.41 -11.42
CA SER A 224 30.44 -0.18 -10.00
C SER A 224 29.15 0.63 -9.78
N THR A 225 28.89 1.63 -10.63
CA THR A 225 27.65 2.42 -10.58
C THR A 225 26.44 1.54 -10.90
N MET A 226 26.51 0.73 -11.96
CA MET A 226 25.44 -0.24 -12.29
C MET A 226 25.20 -1.22 -11.16
N LYS A 227 26.26 -1.75 -10.53
CA LYS A 227 26.17 -2.63 -9.37
C LYS A 227 25.46 -1.96 -8.19
N GLY A 228 25.76 -0.69 -7.91
CA GLY A 228 25.09 0.10 -6.88
C GLY A 228 23.59 0.27 -7.14
N LEU A 229 23.23 0.72 -8.35
CA LEU A 229 21.83 0.88 -8.76
C LEU A 229 21.05 -0.44 -8.68
N ARG A 230 21.66 -1.53 -9.16
CA ARG A 230 21.09 -2.88 -9.09
C ARG A 230 20.90 -3.35 -7.65
N LYS A 231 21.84 -3.04 -6.75
CA LYS A 231 21.70 -3.36 -5.32
C LYS A 231 20.56 -2.57 -4.66
N MET A 232 20.34 -1.31 -5.04
CA MET A 232 19.21 -0.53 -4.57
C MET A 232 17.88 -1.13 -5.02
N ASN A 233 17.77 -1.49 -6.31
CA ASN A 233 16.61 -2.17 -6.87
C ASN A 233 16.33 -3.51 -6.16
N HIS A 234 17.37 -4.31 -5.93
CA HIS A 234 17.25 -5.59 -5.23
C HIS A 234 16.68 -5.40 -3.81
N ASN A 235 17.20 -4.44 -3.06
CA ASN A 235 16.73 -4.16 -1.70
C ASN A 235 15.27 -3.68 -1.68
N SER A 236 14.87 -2.85 -2.65
CA SER A 236 13.49 -2.36 -2.74
C SER A 236 12.52 -3.47 -3.16
N SER A 237 12.87 -4.31 -4.13
CA SER A 237 12.09 -5.48 -4.52
C SER A 237 11.96 -6.49 -3.39
N PHE A 238 13.01 -6.69 -2.58
CA PHE A 238 12.95 -7.55 -1.42
C PHE A 238 11.89 -7.04 -0.42
N ASN A 239 11.90 -5.74 -0.14
CA ASN A 239 10.88 -5.14 0.73
C ASN A 239 9.47 -5.30 0.13
N THR A 240 9.28 -4.97 -1.15
CA THR A 240 7.98 -5.13 -1.84
C THR A 240 7.50 -6.58 -1.80
N ASN A 241 8.37 -7.57 -1.99
CA ASN A 241 8.01 -9.00 -1.91
C ASN A 241 7.53 -9.39 -0.50
N GLN A 242 8.25 -8.93 0.53
CA GLN A 242 7.84 -9.16 1.91
C GLN A 242 6.49 -8.51 2.23
N ARG A 243 6.20 -7.35 1.64
CA ARG A 243 4.90 -6.66 1.79
C ARG A 243 3.78 -7.39 1.06
N ALA A 244 4.02 -7.86 -0.17
CA ALA A 244 3.07 -8.67 -0.94
C ALA A 244 2.66 -9.93 -0.17
N ARG A 245 3.64 -10.69 0.33
CA ARG A 245 3.42 -11.92 1.11
C ARG A 245 2.58 -11.68 2.36
N LYS A 246 2.83 -10.58 3.05
CA LYS A 246 2.06 -10.20 4.25
C LYS A 246 0.63 -9.84 3.89
N LEU A 247 0.43 -8.93 2.93
CA LEU A 247 -0.91 -8.54 2.50
C LEU A 247 -1.72 -9.75 2.02
N LYS A 248 -1.10 -10.67 1.27
CA LYS A 248 -1.74 -11.92 0.86
C LYS A 248 -2.24 -12.71 2.07
N ALA A 249 -1.36 -12.95 3.06
CA ALA A 249 -1.73 -13.65 4.28
C ALA A 249 -2.83 -12.92 5.08
N LEU A 250 -2.84 -11.58 5.06
CA LEU A 250 -3.90 -10.78 5.67
C LEU A 250 -5.25 -11.07 5.03
N ILE A 251 -5.30 -11.01 3.71
CA ILE A 251 -6.52 -11.21 2.93
C ILE A 251 -7.02 -12.64 3.13
N GLU A 252 -6.13 -13.64 3.06
CA GLU A 252 -6.48 -15.04 3.28
C GLU A 252 -7.09 -15.25 4.69
N ASN A 253 -6.45 -14.70 5.73
CA ASN A 253 -6.98 -14.78 7.09
C ASN A 253 -8.35 -14.09 7.23
N TYR A 254 -8.52 -12.92 6.59
CA TYR A 254 -9.79 -12.21 6.60
C TYR A 254 -10.90 -13.00 5.90
N LEU A 255 -10.60 -13.59 4.75
CA LEU A 255 -11.52 -14.43 3.99
C LEU A 255 -11.90 -15.71 4.74
N ASP A 256 -11.00 -16.23 5.57
CA ASP A 256 -11.25 -17.36 6.48
C ASP A 256 -12.08 -16.96 7.72
N GLY A 257 -12.46 -15.67 7.84
CA GLY A 257 -13.24 -15.16 8.97
C GLY A 257 -12.43 -15.02 10.26
N LYS A 258 -11.09 -15.04 10.17
CA LYS A 258 -10.25 -14.75 11.34
C LYS A 258 -10.35 -13.26 11.64
N GLU A 259 -10.49 -12.95 12.92
CA GLU A 259 -10.42 -11.57 13.40
C GLU A 259 -9.05 -11.00 13.03
N ILE A 260 -9.03 -9.92 12.26
CA ILE A 260 -7.78 -9.22 11.98
C ILE A 260 -7.52 -8.27 13.15
N ASP A 261 -6.73 -8.74 14.11
CA ASP A 261 -6.27 -7.91 15.22
C ASP A 261 -4.97 -7.18 14.84
N PHE A 262 -5.11 -5.90 14.49
CA PHE A 262 -4.01 -4.98 14.18
C PHE A 262 -3.30 -4.45 15.44
N THR A 263 -3.78 -4.83 16.63
CA THR A 263 -3.21 -4.45 17.93
C THR A 263 -2.30 -5.53 18.52
N THR A 264 -2.13 -6.68 17.86
CA THR A 264 -1.36 -7.84 18.36
C THR A 264 0.11 -7.58 18.74
N LYS A 265 0.70 -6.43 18.37
CA LYS A 265 2.01 -5.97 18.87
C LYS A 265 1.97 -4.72 19.74
N VAL A 266 0.81 -4.05 19.86
CA VAL A 266 0.59 -3.07 20.92
C VAL A 266 0.51 -3.88 22.21
N SER A 267 1.42 -3.63 23.16
CA SER A 267 1.27 -4.24 24.48
C SER A 267 -0.16 -4.03 24.95
N PRO A 268 -0.88 -5.05 25.47
CA PRO A 268 -2.23 -4.85 26.00
C PRO A 268 -2.28 -3.68 27.00
N LYS A 269 -1.17 -3.40 27.68
CA LYS A 269 -1.02 -2.24 28.58
C LYS A 269 -1.03 -0.89 27.86
N ILE A 270 -0.42 -0.79 26.67
CA ILE A 270 -0.42 0.42 25.82
C ILE A 270 -1.81 0.61 25.21
N LEU A 271 -2.42 -0.47 24.70
CA LEU A 271 -3.77 -0.40 24.14
C LEU A 271 -4.78 0.05 25.20
N LEU A 272 -4.72 -0.54 26.40
CA LEU A 272 -5.57 -0.16 27.52
C LEU A 272 -5.30 1.28 27.99
N ALA A 273 -4.05 1.74 27.92
CA ALA A 273 -3.72 3.13 28.25
C ALA A 273 -4.37 4.09 27.23
N ILE A 274 -4.29 3.79 25.93
CA ILE A 274 -4.94 4.61 24.90
C ILE A 274 -6.47 4.54 25.01
N GLN A 275 -7.05 3.35 25.14
CA GLN A 275 -8.51 3.18 25.28
C GLN A 275 -9.09 3.90 26.51
N ASN A 276 -8.30 4.00 27.58
CA ASN A 276 -8.69 4.72 28.79
C ASN A 276 -8.26 6.20 28.77
N ASP A 277 -7.68 6.69 27.67
CA ASP A 277 -7.09 8.03 27.54
C ASP A 277 -6.08 8.40 28.65
N ASP A 278 -5.35 7.39 29.15
CA ASP A 278 -4.36 7.49 30.23
C ASP A 278 -2.97 7.86 29.67
N ALA A 279 -2.80 9.15 29.38
CA ALA A 279 -1.55 9.69 28.84
C ALA A 279 -0.35 9.52 29.79
N GLU A 280 -0.56 9.53 31.10
CA GLU A 280 0.53 9.37 32.08
C GLU A 280 1.10 7.95 32.01
N LYS A 281 0.22 6.94 31.99
CA LYS A 281 0.62 5.55 31.81
C LYS A 281 1.19 5.32 30.42
N LEU A 282 0.61 5.91 29.38
CA LEU A 282 1.15 5.82 28.02
C LEU A 282 2.58 6.37 27.96
N THR A 283 2.85 7.53 28.57
CA THR A 283 4.20 8.13 28.63
C THR A 283 5.24 7.22 29.27
N LYS A 284 4.84 6.47 30.32
CA LYS A 284 5.73 5.51 31.00
C LYS A 284 6.00 4.25 30.17
N LEU A 285 5.11 3.94 29.21
CA LEU A 285 5.16 2.72 28.41
C LEU A 285 5.83 2.91 27.04
N ILE A 286 5.91 4.14 26.52
CA ILE A 286 6.50 4.45 25.20
C ILE A 286 7.92 5.02 25.35
N SER A 287 8.88 4.52 24.57
CA SER A 287 10.22 5.10 24.46
C SER A 287 10.25 6.25 23.43
N LYS A 288 11.36 7.02 23.36
CA LYS A 288 11.49 8.05 22.32
C LYS A 288 11.53 7.49 20.90
N GLU A 289 12.03 6.27 20.74
CA GLU A 289 12.08 5.56 19.45
C GLU A 289 10.67 5.14 18.99
N ASP A 290 9.79 4.80 19.94
CA ASP A 290 8.39 4.43 19.69
C ASP A 290 7.48 5.61 19.25
N LEU A 291 7.96 6.86 19.36
CA LEU A 291 7.22 8.07 18.98
C LEU A 291 7.27 8.33 17.48
N HIS A 292 8.34 7.86 16.83
CA HIS A 292 8.62 8.05 15.41
C HIS A 292 8.46 6.77 14.60
N THR A 293 8.06 5.66 15.21
CA THR A 293 7.72 4.41 14.52
C THR A 293 6.39 4.54 13.78
N CYS A 294 6.29 5.51 12.88
CA CYS A 294 5.37 5.42 11.76
C CYS A 294 5.81 4.33 10.76
N PHE A 295 7.07 3.87 10.74
CA PHE A 295 7.50 2.88 9.75
C PHE A 295 8.75 2.07 10.16
N GLU A 296 8.69 1.20 11.18
CA GLU A 296 9.69 0.13 11.31
C GLU A 296 9.16 -1.25 10.92
N ILE A 297 9.57 -1.65 9.72
CA ILE A 297 9.21 -2.89 9.04
C ILE A 297 10.12 -4.00 9.51
N GLN A 298 9.88 -4.57 10.68
CA GLN A 298 10.25 -5.96 10.94
C GLN A 298 9.10 -6.73 11.60
N ALA A 299 8.47 -7.57 10.74
CA ALA A 299 7.66 -8.74 11.08
C ALA A 299 6.24 -8.57 11.68
N ASN A 300 5.42 -7.60 11.29
CA ASN A 300 3.93 -7.62 11.17
C ASN A 300 3.42 -6.16 11.11
N TYR A 301 2.21 -5.93 10.59
CA TYR A 301 1.57 -4.65 10.21
C TYR A 301 1.91 -3.44 11.12
N PRO A 302 2.09 -2.21 10.56
CA PRO A 302 2.51 -1.05 11.32
C PRO A 302 1.42 -0.54 12.27
N ILE A 303 1.80 -0.23 13.51
CA ILE A 303 0.97 0.41 14.54
C ILE A 303 1.26 1.91 14.50
N ASN A 304 0.22 2.72 14.38
CA ASN A 304 0.31 4.17 14.55
C ASN A 304 -0.45 4.56 15.81
N LEU A 305 0.29 4.82 16.90
CA LEU A 305 -0.29 5.18 18.19
C LEU A 305 -1.11 6.48 18.12
N LEU A 306 -0.72 7.41 17.24
CA LEU A 306 -1.45 8.67 17.03
C LEU A 306 -2.79 8.41 16.31
N ALA A 307 -2.79 7.62 15.23
CA ALA A 307 -4.04 7.24 14.56
C ALA A 307 -4.98 6.46 15.48
N LEU A 308 -4.46 5.51 16.25
CA LEU A 308 -5.26 4.74 17.22
C LEU A 308 -5.84 5.63 18.32
N SER A 309 -5.05 6.61 18.80
CA SER A 309 -5.52 7.59 19.78
C SER A 309 -6.60 8.50 19.18
N ILE A 310 -6.45 8.90 17.92
CA ILE A 310 -7.49 9.66 17.21
C ILE A 310 -8.75 8.82 17.06
N GLU A 311 -8.68 7.61 16.51
CA GLU A 311 -9.85 6.74 16.29
C GLU A 311 -10.59 6.38 17.59
N SER A 312 -9.86 6.19 18.68
CA SER A 312 -10.45 5.88 20.00
C SER A 312 -10.95 7.11 20.74
N ASN A 313 -10.86 8.32 20.15
CA ASN A 313 -11.11 9.60 20.81
C ASN A 313 -10.30 9.81 22.11
N ALA A 314 -9.09 9.24 22.17
CA ALA A 314 -8.16 9.37 23.29
C ALA A 314 -7.42 10.71 23.19
N LEU A 315 -8.10 11.78 23.60
CA LEU A 315 -7.65 13.16 23.44
C LEU A 315 -6.31 13.45 24.13
N GLN A 316 -6.14 13.01 25.38
CA GLN A 316 -4.91 13.24 26.14
C GLN A 316 -3.74 12.45 25.56
N CYS A 317 -3.96 11.20 25.17
CA CYS A 317 -2.96 10.37 24.50
C CYS A 317 -2.55 10.96 23.15
N ALA A 318 -3.52 11.43 22.35
CA ALA A 318 -3.24 12.09 21.07
C ALA A 318 -2.43 13.37 21.27
N LYS A 319 -2.80 14.22 22.24
CA LYS A 319 -2.05 15.44 22.59
C LYS A 319 -0.62 15.14 23.01
N LEU A 320 -0.43 14.14 23.88
CA LEU A 320 0.88 13.68 24.33
C LEU A 320 1.79 13.32 23.14
N LEU A 321 1.26 12.55 22.19
CA LEU A 321 2.01 12.12 21.01
C LEU A 321 2.36 13.32 20.12
N ILE A 322 1.37 14.18 19.84
CA ILE A 322 1.56 15.42 19.07
C ILE A 322 2.62 16.33 19.70
N ASP A 323 2.63 16.46 21.03
CA ASP A 323 3.56 17.31 21.77
C ASP A 323 5.00 16.77 21.80
N LYS A 324 5.20 15.54 21.37
CA LYS A 324 6.50 14.90 21.25
C LYS A 324 7.05 14.94 19.82
N ASP A 325 6.77 16.03 19.09
CA ASP A 325 7.26 16.32 17.74
C ASP A 325 6.89 15.25 16.70
N THR A 326 5.69 14.68 16.77
CA THR A 326 5.17 13.86 15.67
C THR A 326 4.90 14.75 14.45
N ASP A 327 5.36 14.32 13.26
CA ASP A 327 5.02 14.98 12.00
C ASP A 327 3.51 14.85 11.74
N LEU A 328 2.76 15.95 11.89
CA LEU A 328 1.30 16.00 11.73
C LEU A 328 0.83 15.72 10.30
N GLU A 329 1.73 15.93 9.33
CA GLU A 329 1.48 15.82 7.89
C GLU A 329 1.83 14.43 7.35
N GLN A 330 2.69 13.68 8.05
CA GLN A 330 2.99 12.27 7.80
C GLN A 330 2.35 11.34 8.84
N ALA A 331 1.55 11.90 9.74
CA ALA A 331 0.99 11.18 10.87
C ALA A 331 0.28 9.89 10.45
N CYS A 332 -0.54 9.90 9.39
CA CYS A 332 -1.30 8.72 8.96
C CYS A 332 -1.16 8.53 7.44
N TYR A 333 -0.95 7.29 6.98
CA TYR A 333 -0.52 6.93 5.63
C TYR A 333 -1.14 7.72 4.46
N ASP A 334 -2.47 7.89 4.46
CA ASP A 334 -3.22 8.49 3.36
C ASP A 334 -3.80 9.89 3.66
N LYS A 335 -3.79 10.32 4.93
CA LYS A 335 -4.49 11.49 5.44
C LYS A 335 -3.71 12.09 6.61
N THR A 336 -3.75 13.40 6.79
CA THR A 336 -3.12 14.05 7.96
C THR A 336 -3.83 13.68 9.26
N ALA A 337 -3.19 13.89 10.41
CA ALA A 337 -3.84 13.75 11.71
C ALA A 337 -5.14 14.59 11.78
N LEU A 338 -5.13 15.78 11.15
CA LEU A 338 -6.30 16.65 11.04
C LEU A 338 -7.45 15.99 10.29
N MET A 339 -7.20 15.42 9.12
CA MET A 339 -8.22 14.72 8.34
C MET A 339 -8.83 13.53 9.09
N TYR A 340 -8.02 12.78 9.85
CA TYR A 340 -8.51 11.70 10.71
C TYR A 340 -9.40 12.22 11.83
N ALA A 341 -8.96 13.25 12.57
CA ALA A 341 -9.76 13.86 13.63
C ALA A 341 -11.10 14.40 13.09
N VAL A 342 -11.11 14.95 11.87
CA VAL A 342 -12.33 15.38 11.19
C VAL A 342 -13.22 14.20 10.79
N LYS A 343 -12.67 13.14 10.18
CA LYS A 343 -13.43 11.91 9.81
C LYS A 343 -14.23 11.37 11.00
N TYR A 344 -13.61 11.30 12.17
CA TYR A 344 -14.23 10.74 13.38
C TYR A 344 -15.02 11.75 14.24
N GLY A 345 -15.10 13.02 13.82
CA GLY A 345 -15.93 14.00 14.53
C GLY A 345 -15.30 14.58 15.80
N HIS A 346 -13.98 14.52 15.96
CA HIS A 346 -13.29 14.93 17.20
C HIS A 346 -12.91 16.41 17.17
N LEU A 347 -13.91 17.29 17.30
CA LEU A 347 -13.76 18.75 17.21
C LEU A 347 -12.65 19.32 18.10
N ASP A 348 -12.51 18.83 19.33
CA ASP A 348 -11.47 19.32 20.25
C ASP A 348 -10.05 18.95 19.80
N LEU A 349 -9.89 17.78 19.17
CA LEU A 349 -8.63 17.36 18.59
C LEU A 349 -8.33 18.11 17.29
N VAL A 350 -9.36 18.41 16.48
CA VAL A 350 -9.25 19.29 15.29
C VAL A 350 -8.71 20.68 15.69
N LYS A 351 -9.31 21.31 16.70
CA LYS A 351 -8.83 22.59 17.25
C LYS A 351 -7.38 22.51 17.70
N TYR A 352 -7.02 21.41 18.37
CA TYR A 352 -5.67 21.21 18.89
C TYR A 352 -4.62 21.06 17.78
N LEU A 353 -4.91 20.24 16.77
CA LEU A 353 -4.03 19.99 15.64
C LEU A 353 -3.76 21.26 14.83
N LEU A 354 -4.80 22.07 14.59
CA LEU A 354 -4.66 23.36 13.91
C LEU A 354 -3.82 24.35 14.74
N LYS A 355 -4.03 24.40 16.06
CA LYS A 355 -3.17 25.19 16.97
C LYS A 355 -1.69 24.75 16.92
N LYS A 356 -1.44 23.48 16.63
CA LYS A 356 -0.09 22.90 16.49
C LYS A 356 0.50 23.05 15.08
N GLY A 357 -0.20 23.74 14.18
CA GLY A 357 0.29 24.06 12.84
C GLY A 357 -0.02 23.02 11.78
N ALA A 358 -0.98 22.11 12.00
CA ALA A 358 -1.45 21.22 10.95
C ALA A 358 -1.99 22.01 9.74
N ASP A 359 -1.63 21.58 8.52
CA ASP A 359 -2.04 22.26 7.29
C ASP A 359 -3.50 21.92 6.94
N ILE A 360 -4.38 22.91 7.06
CA ILE A 360 -5.81 22.78 6.74
C ILE A 360 -6.07 22.52 5.25
N ASN A 361 -5.15 22.93 4.38
CA ASN A 361 -5.26 22.81 2.93
C ASN A 361 -4.56 21.57 2.37
N LYS A 362 -3.89 20.78 3.23
CA LYS A 362 -3.31 19.50 2.81
C LYS A 362 -4.38 18.63 2.17
N ILE A 363 -3.99 17.90 1.14
CA ILE A 363 -4.83 16.92 0.46
C ILE A 363 -4.33 15.50 0.77
N SER A 364 -5.28 14.59 0.95
CA SER A 364 -5.02 13.16 1.06
C SER A 364 -4.45 12.63 -0.25
N VAL A 365 -3.99 11.37 -0.25
CA VAL A 365 -3.59 10.68 -1.48
C VAL A 365 -4.74 10.60 -2.50
N GLU A 366 -5.99 10.65 -2.03
CA GLU A 366 -7.20 10.69 -2.85
C GLU A 366 -7.59 12.10 -3.33
N GLY A 367 -6.78 13.13 -3.02
CA GLY A 367 -7.08 14.53 -3.35
C GLY A 367 -8.09 15.21 -2.43
N ASN A 368 -8.43 14.59 -1.29
CA ASN A 368 -9.47 15.08 -0.38
C ASN A 368 -8.89 15.93 0.76
N THR A 369 -9.56 17.03 1.11
CA THR A 369 -9.18 17.92 2.22
C THR A 369 -9.88 17.55 3.52
N ALA A 370 -9.46 18.14 4.65
CA ALA A 370 -10.19 18.06 5.91
C ALA A 370 -11.67 18.47 5.76
N MET A 371 -11.95 19.53 4.98
CA MET A 371 -13.31 19.99 4.68
C MET A 371 -14.17 18.93 3.97
N TYR A 372 -13.58 18.18 3.03
CA TYR A 372 -14.26 17.08 2.36
C TYR A 372 -14.72 16.01 3.37
N TYR A 373 -13.85 15.65 4.31
CA TYR A 373 -14.19 14.66 5.33
C TYR A 373 -15.28 15.16 6.29
N ALA A 374 -15.29 16.45 6.67
CA ALA A 374 -16.34 17.00 7.52
C ALA A 374 -17.72 16.86 6.86
N LYS A 375 -17.83 17.15 5.56
CA LYS A 375 -19.06 17.00 4.78
C LYS A 375 -19.46 15.55 4.57
N ARG A 376 -18.50 14.70 4.21
CA ARG A 376 -18.76 13.29 3.89
C ARG A 376 -19.27 12.50 5.10
N TYR A 377 -18.81 12.85 6.29
CA TYR A 377 -19.16 12.15 7.53
C TYR A 377 -20.17 12.92 8.39
N ASP A 378 -20.80 13.96 7.83
CA ASP A 378 -21.87 14.74 8.46
C ASP A 378 -21.48 15.35 9.82
N HIS A 379 -20.35 16.08 9.85
CA HIS A 379 -19.85 16.81 11.02
C HIS A 379 -20.02 18.33 10.86
N PRO A 380 -21.25 18.88 10.93
CA PRO A 380 -21.53 20.28 10.63
C PRO A 380 -20.83 21.27 11.56
N GLU A 381 -20.63 20.89 12.84
CA GLU A 381 -19.89 21.72 13.80
C GLU A 381 -18.42 21.88 13.42
N ILE A 382 -17.81 20.81 12.90
CA ILE A 382 -16.42 20.83 12.41
C ILE A 382 -16.34 21.57 11.09
N GLU A 383 -17.31 21.38 10.18
CA GLU A 383 -17.38 22.16 8.94
C GLU A 383 -17.40 23.67 9.23
N GLN A 384 -18.32 24.11 10.10
CA GLN A 384 -18.42 25.52 10.46
C GLN A 384 -17.14 26.04 11.11
N PHE A 385 -16.52 25.23 11.98
CA PHE A 385 -15.24 25.58 12.59
C PHE A 385 -14.12 25.72 11.56
N LEU A 386 -13.97 24.77 10.62
CA LEU A 386 -12.95 24.82 9.58
C LEU A 386 -13.15 26.01 8.63
N ILE A 387 -14.40 26.37 8.31
CA ILE A 387 -14.71 27.59 7.53
C ILE A 387 -14.23 28.83 8.29
N ASN A 388 -14.62 28.96 9.56
CA ASN A 388 -14.25 30.12 10.38
C ASN A 388 -12.74 30.21 10.62
N TYR A 389 -12.06 29.07 10.80
CA TYR A 389 -10.61 29.03 10.98
C TYR A 389 -9.87 29.48 9.73
N LYS A 390 -10.37 29.09 8.54
CA LYS A 390 -9.78 29.48 7.26
C LYS A 390 -9.98 30.98 6.99
N THR A 391 -11.19 31.51 7.18
CA THR A 391 -11.46 32.95 6.97
C THR A 391 -10.71 33.86 7.94
N ALA A 392 -10.31 33.37 9.12
CA ALA A 392 -9.54 34.15 10.08
C ALA A 392 -8.02 34.15 9.82
N ASN A 393 -7.52 33.24 8.98
CA ASN A 393 -6.09 33.00 8.76
C ASN A 393 -5.65 33.10 7.28
N ASP A 394 -6.59 33.26 6.35
CA ASP A 394 -6.36 33.77 4.98
C ASP A 394 -6.33 35.31 4.99
#